data_AF-A0A0A9YXE3-F1
#
_entry.id   AF-A0A0A9YXE3-F1
#
_cell.length_a   1.000
_cell.length_b   1.000
_cell.length_c   1.000
_cell.angle_alpha   90.00
_cell.angle_beta   90.00
_cell.angle_gamma   90.00
#
_symmetry.space_group_name_H-M   'P 1'
#
loop_
_entity.id
_entity.type
_entity.pdbx_description
1 polymer ?
#
loop_
_entity_poly.entity_id
_entity_poly.type
_entity_poly.pdbx_seq_one_letter_code
_entity_poly.pdbx_strand_id
1 'polypeptide(L)'
;MDDLRYKFRRVSHAYTVLSDPKIRAIYDVYGEEGVCHGGTGQQGIPGGLNFDNIDPLLVFKRFFGVDNPFQVIGNVDLTQNNQHVFFSVDAVKPRELPKCPPMYVKLPISL
;
A
#
# COMPACT_ATOMS: atom_id res chain seq x y z
N MET A 1 -13.95 -9.83 21.23
CA MET A 1 -14.38 -8.65 20.46
C MET A 1 -13.18 -7.84 19.96
N ASP A 2 -12.09 -7.79 20.73
CA ASP A 2 -10.90 -7.00 20.37
C ASP A 2 -10.17 -7.49 19.11
N ASP A 3 -10.20 -8.80 18.81
CA ASP A 3 -9.59 -9.37 17.60
C ASP A 3 -10.19 -8.81 16.30
N LEU A 4 -11.52 -8.63 16.25
CA LEU A 4 -12.18 -8.05 15.06
C LEU A 4 -11.79 -6.59 14.87
N ARG A 5 -11.76 -5.81 15.95
CA ARG A 5 -11.37 -4.39 15.91
C ARG A 5 -9.91 -4.25 15.48
N TYR A 6 -9.03 -5.10 15.99
CA TYR A 6 -7.63 -5.17 15.61
C TYR A 6 -7.46 -5.51 14.13
N LYS A 7 -8.14 -6.56 13.65
CA LYS A 7 -8.11 -6.97 12.24
C LYS A 7 -8.65 -5.87 11.32
N PHE A 8 -9.74 -5.22 11.70
CA PHE A 8 -10.35 -4.14 10.94
C PHE A 8 -9.38 -2.97 10.76
N ARG A 9 -8.71 -2.56 11.85
CA ARG A 9 -7.67 -1.53 11.83
C ARG A 9 -6.45 -1.95 10.99
N ARG A 10 -6.01 -3.19 11.11
CA ARG A 10 -4.86 -3.69 10.33
C ARG A 10 -5.13 -3.71 8.83
N VAL A 11 -6.35 -4.08 8.43
CA VAL A 11 -6.76 -4.05 7.01
C VAL A 11 -6.82 -2.61 6.49
N SER A 12 -7.32 -1.65 7.28
CA SER A 12 -7.34 -0.24 6.85
C SER A 12 -5.94 0.34 6.70
N HIS A 13 -5.00 0.01 7.59
CA HIS A 13 -3.60 0.43 7.45
C HIS A 13 -2.98 -0.14 6.18
N ALA A 14 -3.13 -1.45 5.95
CA ALA A 14 -2.62 -2.10 4.76
C ALA A 14 -3.17 -1.46 3.48
N TYR A 15 -4.46 -1.11 3.49
CA TYR A 15 -5.07 -0.40 2.38
C TYR A 15 -4.41 0.96 2.12
N THR A 16 -4.23 1.80 3.16
CA THR A 16 -3.61 3.12 3.00
C THR A 16 -2.19 3.03 2.42
N VAL A 17 -1.42 2.00 2.81
CA VAL A 17 -0.06 1.79 2.29
C VAL A 17 -0.06 1.26 0.85
N LEU A 18 -0.87 0.25 0.56
CA LEU A 18 -0.81 -0.49 -0.70
C LEU A 18 -1.63 0.14 -1.82
N SER A 19 -2.54 1.06 -1.50
CA SER A 19 -3.39 1.75 -2.49
C SER A 19 -2.66 2.85 -3.26
N ASP A 20 -1.68 3.52 -2.64
CA ASP A 20 -0.85 4.53 -3.31
C ASP A 20 0.45 3.88 -3.83
N PRO A 21 0.70 3.89 -5.16
CA PRO A 21 1.91 3.31 -5.73
C PRO A 21 3.23 3.86 -5.17
N LYS A 22 3.27 5.11 -4.71
CA LYS A 22 4.46 5.73 -4.12
C LYS A 22 4.70 5.20 -2.72
N ILE A 23 3.66 5.19 -1.88
CA ILE A 23 3.75 4.70 -0.49
C ILE A 23 4.06 3.20 -0.50
N ARG A 24 3.45 2.45 -1.42
CA ARG A 24 3.76 1.04 -1.65
C ARG A 24 5.21 0.83 -2.04
N ALA A 25 5.75 1.63 -2.96
CA ALA A 25 7.15 1.49 -3.37
C ALA A 25 8.12 1.71 -2.20
N ILE A 26 7.81 2.64 -1.30
CA ILE A 26 8.59 2.86 -0.06
C ILE A 26 8.47 1.65 0.86
N TYR A 27 7.26 1.12 1.06
CA TYR A 27 7.03 -0.07 1.87
C TYR A 27 7.75 -1.31 1.33
N ASP A 28 7.75 -1.50 0.00
CA ASP A 28 8.41 -2.63 -0.65
C ASP A 28 9.95 -2.61 -0.44
N VAL A 29 10.54 -1.42 -0.23
CA VAL A 29 11.99 -1.24 -0.02
C VAL A 29 12.37 -1.22 1.47
N TYR A 30 11.59 -0.52 2.29
CA TYR A 30 11.96 -0.17 3.67
C TYR A 30 10.99 -0.74 4.73
N GLY A 31 9.91 -1.41 4.32
CA GLY A 31 8.88 -1.92 5.21
C GLY A 31 8.08 -0.81 5.91
N GLU A 32 7.49 -1.16 7.06
CA GLU A 32 6.67 -0.25 7.87
C GLU A 32 7.47 0.98 8.35
N GLU A 33 8.74 0.77 8.71
CA GLU A 33 9.64 1.81 9.21
C GLU A 33 9.82 2.96 8.21
N GLY A 34 9.97 2.64 6.92
CA GLY A 34 10.13 3.67 5.88
C GLY A 34 8.85 4.47 5.62
N VAL A 35 7.69 3.87 5.87
CA VAL A 35 6.39 4.54 5.74
C VAL A 35 6.09 5.39 6.97
N CYS A 36 6.39 4.89 8.17
CA CYS A 36 6.05 5.55 9.44
C CYS A 36 6.98 6.73 9.75
N HIS A 37 8.29 6.56 9.56
CA HIS A 37 9.28 7.57 9.95
C HIS A 37 9.53 8.64 8.88
N GLY A 38 9.12 8.38 7.63
CA GLY A 38 9.35 9.28 6.50
C GLY A 38 10.82 9.38 6.11
N GLY A 39 11.14 9.11 4.84
CA GLY A 39 12.49 9.33 4.33
C GLY A 39 12.82 10.82 4.14
N THR A 40 14.06 11.22 4.38
CA THR A 40 14.56 12.53 3.97
C THR A 40 14.92 12.49 2.47
N GLY A 41 14.20 13.23 1.63
CA GLY A 41 14.48 13.38 0.20
C GLY A 41 13.29 13.15 -0.74
N GLN A 42 13.55 13.13 -2.06
CA GLN A 42 12.54 13.02 -3.13
C GLN A 42 11.75 11.69 -3.14
N GLN A 43 12.15 10.69 -2.34
CA GLN A 43 11.59 9.34 -2.30
C GLN A 43 10.84 9.03 -1.01
N GLY A 44 10.77 9.96 -0.05
CA GLY A 44 10.09 9.76 1.24
C GLY A 44 8.68 10.34 1.28
N ILE A 45 7.87 9.88 2.24
CA ILE A 45 6.61 10.52 2.61
C ILE A 45 6.94 11.69 3.54
N PRO A 46 6.65 12.95 3.18
CA PRO A 46 6.93 14.09 4.06
C PRO A 46 6.21 13.93 5.39
N GLY A 47 6.97 13.83 6.49
CA GLY A 47 6.42 13.66 7.84
C GLY A 47 5.94 12.25 8.22
N GLY A 48 6.11 11.26 7.33
CA GLY A 48 5.70 9.88 7.58
C GLY A 48 4.18 9.66 7.70
N LEU A 49 3.76 8.40 7.78
CA LEU A 49 2.36 8.03 7.93
C LEU A 49 2.06 7.66 9.39
N ASN A 50 1.17 8.41 10.04
CA ASN A 50 0.73 8.12 11.40
C ASN A 50 -0.46 7.16 11.40
N PHE A 51 -0.18 5.87 11.56
CA PHE A 51 -1.20 4.81 11.57
C PHE A 51 -2.25 4.95 12.68
N ASP A 52 -1.94 5.60 13.81
CA ASP A 52 -2.90 5.86 14.88
C ASP A 52 -3.99 6.87 14.51
N ASN A 53 -3.72 7.74 13.53
CA ASN A 53 -4.67 8.77 13.10
C ASN A 53 -5.57 8.30 11.94
N ILE A 54 -5.42 7.06 11.47
CA ILE A 54 -6.20 6.51 10.37
C ILE A 54 -7.52 5.95 10.92
N ASP A 55 -8.62 6.63 10.61
CA ASP A 55 -9.96 6.09 10.88
C ASP A 55 -10.28 4.96 9.88
N PRO A 56 -10.42 3.69 10.34
CA PRO A 56 -10.71 2.59 9.46
C PRO A 56 -12.06 2.72 8.76
N LEU A 57 -13.05 3.38 9.37
CA LEU A 57 -14.37 3.57 8.73
C LEU A 57 -14.27 4.50 7.52
N LEU A 58 -13.50 5.58 7.65
CA LEU A 58 -13.28 6.52 6.55
C LEU A 58 -12.53 5.86 5.38
N VAL A 59 -11.55 5.01 5.68
CA VAL A 59 -10.82 4.24 4.65
C VAL A 59 -11.76 3.33 3.87
N PHE A 60 -12.64 2.61 4.56
CA PHE A 60 -13.64 1.75 3.92
C PHE A 60 -14.66 2.55 3.12
N LYS A 61 -15.16 3.66 3.66
CA LYS A 61 -16.07 4.56 2.93
C LYS A 61 -15.44 5.06 1.63
N ARG A 62 -14.15 5.44 1.67
CA ARG A 62 -13.39 5.87 0.49
C ARG A 62 -13.20 4.74 -0.52
N PHE A 63 -12.97 3.51 -0.05
CA PHE A 63 -12.83 2.34 -0.92
C PHE A 63 -14.15 1.79 -1.44
N PHE A 64 -15.29 1.96 -0.78
CA PHE A 64 -16.56 1.45 -1.31
C PHE A 64 -17.39 2.55 -1.99
N GLY A 65 -17.05 3.82 -1.75
CA GLY A 65 -17.83 4.98 -2.21
C GLY A 65 -19.17 5.14 -1.47
N VAL A 66 -19.45 4.30 -0.49
CA VAL A 66 -20.72 4.24 0.27
C VAL A 66 -20.46 3.96 1.74
N ASP A 67 -21.42 4.30 2.61
CA ASP A 67 -21.32 4.07 4.06
C ASP A 67 -21.42 2.59 4.44
N ASN A 68 -22.17 1.80 3.67
CA ASN A 68 -22.32 0.37 3.91
C ASN A 68 -21.70 -0.46 2.77
N PRO A 69 -20.58 -1.16 3.00
CA PRO A 69 -19.86 -1.90 1.96
C PRO A 69 -20.68 -3.03 1.34
N PHE A 70 -21.62 -3.61 2.09
CA PHE A 70 -22.42 -4.75 1.62
C PHE A 70 -23.50 -4.35 0.61
N GLN A 71 -23.84 -3.07 0.48
CA GLN A 71 -24.75 -2.59 -0.56
C GLN A 71 -24.13 -2.75 -1.95
N VAL A 72 -22.80 -2.63 -2.06
CA VAL A 72 -22.06 -2.75 -3.32
C VAL A 72 -21.86 -4.22 -3.71
N ILE A 73 -21.67 -5.10 -2.74
CA ILE A 73 -21.35 -6.52 -2.99
C ILE A 73 -22.54 -7.28 -3.60
N GLY A 74 -23.78 -6.90 -3.26
CA GLY A 74 -24.99 -7.53 -3.80
C GLY A 74 -25.33 -7.13 -5.24
N ASN A 75 -24.87 -5.97 -5.71
CA ASN A 75 -25.13 -5.43 -7.04
C ASN A 75 -23.82 -4.82 -7.59
N VAL A 76 -23.06 -5.63 -8.34
CA VAL A 76 -21.71 -5.33 -8.87
C VAL A 76 -21.61 -3.99 -9.61
N ASP A 77 -22.72 -3.45 -10.12
CA ASP A 77 -22.80 -2.18 -10.85
C ASP A 77 -22.56 -0.92 -9.99
N LEU A 78 -22.57 -1.00 -8.66
CA LEU A 78 -22.37 0.17 -7.78
C LEU A 78 -20.89 0.55 -7.55
N THR A 79 -19.95 -0.18 -8.15
CA THR A 79 -18.51 0.10 -8.06
C THR A 79 -18.07 1.33 -8.87
N GLN A 80 -18.97 1.92 -9.67
CA GLN A 80 -18.71 3.09 -10.54
C GLN A 80 -18.22 4.34 -9.78
N ASN A 81 -18.57 4.46 -8.49
CA ASN A 81 -18.19 5.61 -7.66
C ASN A 81 -16.85 5.42 -6.94
N ASN A 82 -16.23 4.25 -7.12
CA ASN A 82 -15.02 3.91 -6.42
C ASN A 82 -13.82 4.55 -7.09
N GLN A 83 -13.11 5.42 -6.38
CA GLN A 83 -11.97 6.18 -6.93
C GLN A 83 -10.73 5.32 -7.19
N HIS A 84 -10.76 4.02 -6.82
CA HIS A 84 -9.60 3.16 -6.88
C HIS A 84 -9.62 2.20 -8.05
N VAL A 85 -8.56 2.30 -8.86
CA VAL A 85 -8.26 1.56 -10.09
C VAL A 85 -8.02 0.06 -9.85
N PHE A 86 -8.32 -0.47 -8.65
CA PHE A 86 -7.86 -1.78 -8.14
C PHE A 86 -8.32 -2.97 -9.00
N PHE A 87 -9.48 -2.87 -9.63
CA PHE A 87 -10.01 -3.87 -10.57
C PHE A 87 -9.86 -3.47 -12.04
N SER A 88 -9.28 -2.30 -12.33
CA SER A 88 -8.98 -1.91 -13.70
C SER A 88 -7.71 -2.61 -14.19
N VAL A 89 -7.73 -2.98 -15.46
CA VAL A 89 -6.59 -3.58 -16.18
C VAL A 89 -5.33 -2.69 -16.14
N ASP A 90 -5.48 -1.39 -15.93
CA ASP A 90 -4.38 -0.41 -15.89
C ASP A 90 -3.57 -0.43 -14.57
N ALA A 91 -4.13 -0.98 -13.48
CA ALA A 91 -3.44 -1.03 -12.17
C ALA A 91 -2.37 -2.13 -12.08
N VAL A 92 -2.27 -2.99 -13.10
CA VAL A 92 -1.18 -3.96 -13.23
C VAL A 92 0.09 -3.22 -13.63
N LYS A 93 0.81 -2.64 -12.64
CA LYS A 93 2.18 -2.20 -12.87
C LYS A 93 3.05 -3.46 -13.06
N PRO A 94 3.71 -3.66 -14.23
CA PRO A 94 4.59 -4.82 -14.41
C PRO A 94 5.66 -4.80 -13.33
N ARG A 95 5.81 -5.91 -12.60
CA ARG A 95 6.84 -6.07 -11.55
C ARG A 95 8.22 -6.40 -12.12
N GLU A 96 8.51 -5.96 -13.35
CA GLU A 96 9.84 -6.10 -13.91
C GLU A 96 10.68 -4.91 -13.47
N LEU A 97 11.18 -5.00 -12.23
CA LEU A 97 12.33 -4.20 -11.84
C LEU A 97 13.50 -4.60 -12.75
N PRO A 98 14.26 -3.65 -13.34
CA PRO A 98 15.45 -4.00 -14.10
C PRO A 98 16.39 -4.76 -13.16
N LYS A 99 16.60 -6.05 -13.44
CA LYS A 99 17.49 -6.91 -12.65
C LYS A 99 18.89 -6.32 -12.73
N CYS A 100 19.43 -5.83 -11.60
CA CYS A 100 20.79 -5.31 -11.56
C CYS A 100 21.74 -6.33 -12.19
N PRO A 101 22.65 -5.92 -13.09
CA PRO A 101 23.58 -6.83 -13.72
C PRO A 101 24.43 -7.55 -12.64
N PRO A 102 24.81 -8.81 -12.87
CA PRO A 102 25.61 -9.57 -11.92
C PRO A 102 26.93 -8.84 -11.62
N MET A 103 27.25 -8.70 -10.34
CA MET A 103 28.50 -8.08 -9.90
C MET A 103 29.59 -9.16 -9.80
N TYR A 104 30.64 -9.04 -10.62
CA TYR A 104 31.79 -9.93 -10.57
C TYR A 104 32.86 -9.32 -9.66
N VAL A 105 32.99 -9.87 -8.44
CA VAL A 105 34.09 -9.52 -7.54
C VAL A 105 35.23 -10.52 -7.77
N LYS A 106 36.36 -10.02 -8.28
CA LYS A 106 37.57 -10.83 -8.43
C LYS A 106 38.23 -10.95 -7.06
N LEU A 107 38.10 -12.11 -6.42
CA LEU A 107 38.74 -12.36 -5.14
C LEU A 107 40.26 -12.44 -5.36
N PRO A 108 41.08 -11.75 -4.54
CA PRO A 108 42.52 -11.92 -4.55
C PRO A 108 42.81 -13.28 -3.91
N ILE A 109 42.78 -14.34 -4.72
CA ILE A 109 43.29 -15.64 -4.30
C ILE A 109 44.79 -15.45 -4.13
N SER A 110 45.30 -15.52 -2.90
CA SER A 110 46.70 -15.83 -2.65
C SER A 110 46.90 -17.32 -2.91
N LEU A 111 47.71 -17.64 -3.92
CA LEU A 111 48.26 -18.98 -4.17
C LEU A 111 49.16 -19.42 -3.00
#